data_AF-A0A812NVT7-F1
#
_entry.id   AF-A0A812NVT7-F1
#
_cell.length_a   1.000
_cell.length_b   1.000
_cell.length_c   1.000
_cell.angle_alpha   90.00
_cell.angle_beta   90.00
_cell.angle_gamma   90.00
#
_symmetry.space_group_name_H-M   'P 1'
#
loop_
_entity.id
_entity.type
_entity.pdbx_description
1 polymer ?
#
loop_
_entity_poly.entity_id
_entity_poly.type
_entity_poly.pdbx_seq_one_letter_code
_entity_poly.pdbx_strand_id
1 'polypeptide(L)'
;LGPVDCLMLHRPPKQDHLLEEVWAVLEEEVRSGRARLLGASNITATQLEALTQSSRSQEMWPALVQLKCSPFHQGGYFVDSSSSLTALWSLLRKKRVVPVGISLFNPLHSCISPLQEPMVAAWAEEVGASSAELLAHWCRLSGVCPMLRCAPHHAAVFRSEVQLRPALVAAISSLASLTETAFCPALRDDLSLRKSRKRTARRGDGLYGRLVEVHSLQSKEGQLLNGLRGKLVSFDEESGRWQVELEVGLRKI
;
A
#
# COMPACT_ATOMS: atom_id res chain seq x y z
N LEU A 1 10.71 17.90 0.00
CA LEU A 1 9.43 17.16 0.11
C LEU A 1 9.61 16.15 1.24
N GLY A 2 8.65 16.04 2.16
CA GLY A 2 8.70 15.02 3.22
C GLY A 2 8.51 13.60 2.66
N PRO A 3 8.67 12.55 3.49
CA PRO A 3 8.40 11.18 3.06
C PRO A 3 6.97 11.01 2.60
N VAL A 4 6.76 10.17 1.59
CA VAL A 4 5.42 9.72 1.19
C VAL A 4 4.92 8.62 2.12
N ASP A 5 3.62 8.59 2.40
CA ASP A 5 3.04 7.54 3.27
C ASP A 5 3.08 6.16 2.61
N CYS A 6 2.91 6.08 1.29
CA CYS A 6 2.97 4.84 0.54
C CYS A 6 3.59 5.08 -0.84
N LEU A 7 4.63 4.32 -1.17
CA LEU A 7 5.21 4.26 -2.51
C LEU A 7 4.75 2.96 -3.18
N MET A 8 4.20 3.06 -4.39
CA MET A 8 3.47 1.95 -5.00
C MET A 8 4.06 1.55 -6.35
N LEU A 9 4.27 0.25 -6.55
CA LEU A 9 4.50 -0.34 -7.87
C LEU A 9 3.21 -0.27 -8.70
N HIS A 10 3.16 0.62 -9.69
CA HIS A 10 1.93 0.85 -10.46
C HIS A 10 1.55 -0.31 -11.40
N ARG A 11 2.55 -0.94 -12.03
CA ARG A 11 2.38 -2.13 -12.86
C ARG A 11 3.56 -3.06 -12.66
N PRO A 12 3.35 -4.34 -12.33
CA PRO A 12 4.44 -5.28 -12.22
C PRO A 12 5.01 -5.58 -13.62
N PRO A 13 6.33 -5.77 -13.75
CA PRO A 13 6.89 -6.32 -14.98
C PRO A 13 6.39 -7.75 -15.21
N LYS A 14 6.38 -8.19 -16.46
CA LYS A 14 5.94 -9.55 -16.84
C LYS A 14 6.87 -10.66 -16.34
N GLN A 15 8.15 -10.32 -16.12
CA GLN A 15 9.20 -11.26 -15.76
C GLN A 15 9.47 -11.15 -14.26
N ASP A 16 9.49 -12.28 -13.56
CA ASP A 16 9.60 -12.31 -12.09
C ASP A 16 10.93 -11.73 -11.59
N HIS A 17 12.05 -11.96 -12.29
CA HIS A 17 13.34 -11.39 -11.88
C HIS A 17 13.33 -9.86 -11.90
N LEU A 18 12.72 -9.24 -12.92
CA LEU A 18 12.54 -7.79 -12.98
C LEU A 18 11.62 -7.29 -11.86
N LEU A 19 10.62 -8.08 -11.45
CA LEU A 19 9.75 -7.72 -10.34
C LEU A 19 10.57 -7.62 -9.04
N GLU A 20 11.46 -8.57 -8.79
CA GLU A 20 12.33 -8.55 -7.62
C GLU A 20 13.31 -7.37 -7.63
N GLU A 21 13.94 -7.10 -8.78
CA GLU A 21 14.85 -5.97 -8.95
C GLU A 21 14.14 -4.63 -8.69
N VAL A 22 12.98 -4.41 -9.31
CA VAL A 22 12.20 -3.18 -9.11
C VAL A 22 11.73 -3.08 -7.66
N TRP A 23 11.29 -4.19 -7.06
CA TRP A 23 10.88 -4.16 -5.66
C TRP A 23 12.03 -3.82 -4.71
N ALA A 24 13.23 -4.35 -4.94
CA ALA A 24 14.41 -4.02 -4.15
C ALA A 24 14.74 -2.51 -4.17
N VAL A 25 14.52 -1.84 -5.31
CA VAL A 25 14.62 -0.38 -5.41
C VAL A 25 13.59 0.31 -4.51
N LEU A 26 12.34 -0.16 -4.49
CA LEU A 26 11.30 0.40 -3.61
C LEU A 26 11.62 0.18 -2.12
N GLU A 27 12.18 -0.98 -1.76
CA GLU A 27 12.63 -1.25 -0.40
C GLU A 27 13.70 -0.24 0.05
N GLU A 28 14.60 0.17 -0.85
CA GLU A 28 15.62 1.18 -0.55
C GLU A 28 15.02 2.57 -0.32
N GLU A 29 13.92 2.91 -1.00
CA GLU A 29 13.15 4.13 -0.72
C GLU A 29 12.56 4.13 0.70
N VAL A 30 12.18 2.96 1.22
CA VAL A 30 11.73 2.83 2.62
C VAL A 30 12.92 2.90 3.58
N ARG A 31 14.01 2.19 3.30
CA ARG A 31 15.22 2.20 4.16
C ARG A 31 15.82 3.60 4.29
N SER A 32 15.85 4.34 3.19
CA SER A 32 16.32 5.73 3.16
C SER A 32 15.32 6.75 3.74
N GLY A 33 14.16 6.28 4.19
CA GLY A 33 13.14 7.11 4.84
C GLY A 33 12.39 8.04 3.89
N ARG A 34 12.38 7.77 2.58
CA ARG A 34 11.61 8.53 1.58
C ARG A 34 10.17 8.02 1.42
N ALA A 35 9.92 6.76 1.79
CA ALA A 35 8.58 6.18 1.88
C ALA A 35 8.37 5.50 3.24
N ARG A 36 7.13 5.52 3.76
CA ARG A 36 6.79 4.81 5.01
C ARG A 36 6.34 3.37 4.78
N LEU A 37 5.67 3.11 3.66
CA LEU A 37 5.08 1.83 3.30
C LEU A 37 5.27 1.57 1.82
N LEU A 38 5.23 0.29 1.45
CA LEU A 38 5.14 -0.14 0.05
C LEU A 38 3.73 -0.58 -0.30
N GLY A 39 3.35 -0.32 -1.55
CA GLY A 39 2.14 -0.86 -2.15
C GLY A 39 2.43 -1.47 -3.51
N ALA A 40 1.48 -2.22 -4.04
CA ALA A 40 1.51 -2.64 -5.43
C ALA A 40 0.13 -2.43 -6.07
N SER A 41 0.07 -2.43 -7.40
CA SER A 41 -1.18 -2.34 -8.14
C SER A 41 -1.21 -3.36 -9.26
N ASN A 42 -2.37 -3.96 -9.50
CA ASN A 42 -2.61 -4.90 -10.60
C ASN A 42 -1.65 -6.11 -10.61
N ILE A 43 -1.26 -6.61 -9.44
CA ILE A 43 -0.42 -7.81 -9.32
C ILE A 43 -1.27 -9.10 -9.30
N THR A 44 -0.68 -10.19 -9.77
CA THR A 44 -1.26 -11.53 -9.68
C THR A 44 -0.98 -12.19 -8.31
N ALA A 45 -1.64 -13.32 -8.04
CA ALA A 45 -1.37 -14.10 -6.83
C ALA A 45 0.10 -14.58 -6.76
N THR A 46 0.65 -15.05 -7.87
CA THR A 46 2.06 -15.50 -7.97
C THR A 46 3.02 -14.35 -7.67
N GLN A 47 2.77 -13.17 -8.22
CA GLN A 47 3.59 -11.98 -7.98
C GLN A 47 3.49 -11.52 -6.52
N LEU A 48 2.29 -11.54 -5.92
CA LEU A 48 2.14 -11.25 -4.49
C LEU A 48 2.88 -12.27 -3.62
N GLU A 49 2.86 -13.56 -3.96
CA GLU A 49 3.63 -14.57 -3.23
C GLU A 49 5.13 -14.29 -3.33
N ALA A 50 5.63 -13.94 -4.52
CA ALA A 50 7.02 -13.52 -4.72
C ALA A 50 7.38 -12.34 -3.82
N LEU A 51 6.58 -11.27 -3.82
CA LEU A 51 6.82 -10.09 -2.98
C LEU A 51 6.66 -10.35 -1.46
N THR A 52 6.06 -11.48 -1.07
CA THR A 52 5.81 -11.84 0.33
C THR A 52 6.51 -13.13 0.76
N GLN A 53 7.61 -13.48 0.09
CA GLN A 53 8.49 -14.59 0.44
C GLN A 53 9.15 -14.39 1.82
N SER A 54 9.54 -15.50 2.45
CA SER A 54 10.14 -15.53 3.80
C SER A 54 11.52 -14.87 3.88
N SER A 55 12.23 -14.76 2.76
CA SER A 55 13.52 -14.05 2.66
C SER A 55 13.37 -12.54 2.87
N ARG A 56 12.19 -11.97 2.62
CA ARG A 56 11.90 -10.55 2.82
C ARG A 56 11.29 -10.30 4.20
N SER A 57 11.81 -9.28 4.88
CA SER A 57 11.19 -8.81 6.12
C SER A 57 9.74 -8.36 5.86
N GLN A 58 8.84 -8.65 6.79
CA GLN A 58 7.41 -8.38 6.65
C GLN A 58 7.08 -6.88 6.44
N GLU A 59 7.95 -5.99 6.91
CA GLU A 59 7.86 -4.53 6.74
C GLU A 59 8.07 -4.09 5.29
N MET A 60 8.77 -4.91 4.49
CA MET A 60 9.04 -4.69 3.07
C MET A 60 8.02 -5.37 2.16
N TRP A 61 7.04 -6.09 2.71
CA TRP A 61 5.93 -6.62 1.93
C TRP A 61 5.01 -5.48 1.48
N PRO A 62 4.23 -5.66 0.41
CA PRO A 62 3.16 -4.74 0.09
C PRO A 62 2.21 -4.61 1.30
N ALA A 63 2.07 -3.40 1.83
CA ALA A 63 1.09 -3.10 2.88
C ALA A 63 -0.33 -3.04 2.29
N LEU A 64 -0.43 -2.61 1.02
CA LEU A 64 -1.67 -2.54 0.27
C LEU A 64 -1.50 -3.00 -1.18
N VAL A 65 -2.59 -3.48 -1.77
CA VAL A 65 -2.67 -3.80 -3.19
C VAL A 65 -3.86 -3.10 -3.81
N GLN A 66 -3.59 -2.23 -4.78
CA GLN A 66 -4.61 -1.51 -5.53
C GLN A 66 -5.16 -2.36 -6.67
N LEU A 67 -6.48 -2.61 -6.66
CA LEU A 67 -7.22 -3.45 -7.60
C LEU A 67 -8.41 -2.70 -8.16
N LYS A 68 -8.89 -3.09 -9.35
CA LYS A 68 -10.19 -2.62 -9.83
C LYS A 68 -11.28 -3.26 -8.97
N CYS A 69 -12.17 -2.43 -8.43
CA CYS A 69 -13.29 -2.88 -7.63
C CYS A 69 -14.53 -2.08 -8.01
N SER A 70 -15.50 -2.74 -8.63
CA SER A 70 -16.82 -2.24 -9.02
C SER A 70 -17.81 -3.40 -8.95
N PRO A 71 -19.14 -3.16 -8.93
CA PRO A 71 -20.12 -4.25 -8.98
C PRO A 71 -19.89 -5.21 -10.14
N PHE A 72 -19.40 -4.69 -11.27
CA PHE A 72 -19.13 -5.47 -12.49
C PHE A 72 -17.69 -5.96 -12.63
N HIS A 73 -16.79 -5.71 -11.67
CA HIS A 73 -15.40 -6.16 -11.74
C HIS A 73 -14.73 -6.13 -10.38
N GLN A 74 -14.30 -7.27 -9.86
CA GLN A 74 -13.77 -7.40 -8.50
C GLN A 74 -12.38 -8.07 -8.48
N GLY A 75 -11.34 -7.32 -8.88
CA GLY A 75 -9.97 -7.83 -8.89
C GLY A 75 -8.99 -7.10 -9.80
N GLY A 76 -7.85 -7.73 -10.09
CA GLY A 76 -6.86 -7.18 -11.03
C GLY A 76 -7.41 -7.14 -12.45
N TYR A 77 -6.92 -6.20 -13.28
CA TYR A 77 -7.28 -6.12 -14.70
C TYR A 77 -6.80 -7.34 -15.53
N PHE A 78 -5.80 -8.06 -15.02
CA PHE A 78 -5.06 -9.11 -15.76
C PHE A 78 -5.17 -10.47 -15.08
N VAL A 79 -6.32 -10.76 -14.47
CA VAL A 79 -6.52 -12.05 -13.82
C VAL A 79 -7.37 -12.92 -14.74
N ASP A 80 -6.74 -13.95 -15.29
CA ASP A 80 -7.26 -14.73 -16.42
C ASP A 80 -8.36 -15.74 -16.02
N SER A 81 -8.66 -15.87 -14.73
CA SER A 81 -9.68 -16.82 -14.24
C SER A 81 -10.20 -16.48 -12.84
N SER A 82 -11.42 -16.94 -12.54
CA SER A 82 -12.05 -16.86 -11.21
C SER A 82 -11.25 -17.58 -10.11
N SER A 83 -10.56 -18.67 -10.46
CA SER A 83 -9.65 -19.40 -9.56
C SER A 83 -8.43 -18.54 -9.18
N SER A 84 -7.86 -17.81 -10.14
CA SER A 84 -6.74 -16.90 -9.91
C SER A 84 -7.13 -15.70 -9.06
N LEU A 85 -8.36 -15.18 -9.22
CA LEU A 85 -8.91 -14.14 -8.35
C LEU A 85 -9.07 -14.64 -6.92
N THR A 86 -9.64 -15.84 -6.76
CA THR A 86 -9.83 -16.46 -5.44
C THR A 86 -8.50 -16.69 -4.72
N ALA A 87 -7.48 -17.12 -5.45
CA ALA A 87 -6.12 -17.27 -4.92
C ALA A 87 -5.54 -15.93 -4.44
N LEU A 88 -5.68 -14.86 -5.24
CA LEU A 88 -5.20 -13.52 -4.87
C LEU A 88 -5.90 -13.02 -3.59
N TRP A 89 -7.23 -13.09 -3.52
CA TRP A 89 -7.99 -12.66 -2.34
C TRP A 89 -7.66 -13.47 -1.08
N SER A 90 -7.41 -14.78 -1.23
CA SER A 90 -6.98 -15.64 -0.13
C SER A 90 -5.59 -15.24 0.36
N LEU A 91 -4.68 -14.91 -0.57
CA LEU A 91 -3.33 -14.51 -0.26
C LEU A 91 -3.27 -13.15 0.42
N LEU A 92 -4.03 -12.16 -0.07
CA LEU A 92 -4.15 -10.83 0.56
C LEU A 92 -4.58 -10.97 2.03
N ARG A 93 -5.58 -11.81 2.31
CA ARG A 93 -6.03 -12.10 3.68
C ARG A 93 -4.97 -12.80 4.51
N LYS A 94 -4.40 -13.91 4.01
CA LYS A 94 -3.35 -14.68 4.69
C LYS A 94 -2.15 -13.80 5.04
N LYS A 95 -1.75 -12.95 4.10
CA LYS A 95 -0.63 -12.02 4.23
C LYS A 95 -1.10 -10.66 4.76
N ARG A 96 -2.30 -10.48 5.31
CA ARG A 96 -2.76 -9.21 5.90
C ARG A 96 -2.38 -7.97 5.06
N VAL A 97 -2.54 -8.06 3.75
CA VAL A 97 -2.30 -6.97 2.79
C VAL A 97 -3.65 -6.32 2.51
N VAL A 98 -3.73 -5.00 2.63
CA VAL A 98 -5.01 -4.29 2.48
C VAL A 98 -5.37 -4.13 1.00
N PRO A 99 -6.48 -4.70 0.53
CA PRO A 99 -6.97 -4.42 -0.81
C PRO A 99 -7.53 -2.99 -0.88
N VAL A 100 -7.12 -2.25 -1.90
CA VAL A 100 -7.59 -0.89 -2.19
C VAL A 100 -8.33 -0.90 -3.52
N GLY A 101 -9.63 -0.61 -3.50
CA GLY A 101 -10.50 -0.66 -4.66
C GLY A 101 -10.50 0.66 -5.42
N ILE A 102 -10.07 0.65 -6.68
CA ILE A 102 -10.19 1.78 -7.60
C ILE A 102 -11.33 1.58 -8.59
N SER A 103 -11.74 2.69 -9.20
CA SER A 103 -12.69 2.70 -10.30
C SER A 103 -14.09 2.22 -9.91
N LEU A 104 -14.49 2.41 -8.65
CA LEU A 104 -15.78 1.98 -8.10
C LEU A 104 -16.99 2.49 -8.89
N PHE A 105 -16.90 3.71 -9.42
CA PHE A 105 -17.97 4.35 -10.18
C PHE A 105 -17.70 4.38 -11.69
N ASN A 106 -16.54 3.91 -12.11
CA ASN A 106 -16.15 3.95 -13.51
C ASN A 106 -16.75 2.75 -14.25
N PRO A 107 -17.37 2.96 -15.42
CA PRO A 107 -17.86 1.86 -16.23
C PRO A 107 -16.70 0.94 -16.64
N LEU A 108 -16.96 -0.36 -16.66
CA LEU A 108 -16.17 -1.31 -17.46
C LEU A 108 -16.48 -1.06 -18.95
N HIS A 109 -15.58 -1.46 -19.85
CA HIS A 109 -15.83 -1.31 -21.29
C HIS A 109 -17.15 -1.99 -21.65
N SER A 110 -17.99 -1.28 -22.40
CA SER A 110 -19.32 -1.73 -22.82
C SER A 110 -20.34 -1.93 -21.69
N CYS A 111 -20.05 -1.51 -20.45
CA CYS A 111 -21.01 -1.50 -19.35
C CYS A 111 -21.50 -0.07 -19.08
N ILE A 112 -22.73 0.04 -18.58
CA ILE A 112 -23.23 1.30 -17.98
C ILE A 112 -22.40 1.66 -16.74
N SER A 113 -22.46 2.94 -16.33
CA SER A 113 -21.85 3.32 -15.05
C SER A 113 -22.51 2.55 -13.90
N PRO A 114 -21.75 2.04 -12.91
CA PRO A 114 -22.32 1.49 -11.68
C PRO A 114 -23.33 2.43 -10.98
N LEU A 115 -23.19 3.75 -11.15
CA LEU A 115 -24.12 4.73 -10.57
C LEU A 115 -25.46 4.81 -11.31
N GLN A 116 -25.52 4.31 -12.54
CA GLN A 116 -26.71 4.30 -13.41
C GLN A 116 -27.33 2.91 -13.54
N GLU A 117 -26.80 1.91 -12.82
CA GLU A 117 -27.31 0.55 -12.85
C GLU A 117 -28.68 0.49 -12.12
N PRO A 118 -29.76 -0.01 -12.78
CA PRO A 118 -31.11 0.05 -12.21
C PRO A 118 -31.28 -0.70 -10.88
N MET A 119 -30.65 -1.86 -10.70
CA MET A 119 -30.69 -2.61 -9.44
C MET A 119 -29.96 -1.86 -8.31
N VAL A 120 -28.81 -1.25 -8.59
CA VAL A 120 -28.07 -0.40 -7.65
C VAL A 120 -28.93 0.79 -7.24
N ALA A 121 -29.61 1.44 -8.19
CA ALA A 121 -30.52 2.54 -7.88
C ALA A 121 -31.69 2.09 -6.99
N ALA A 122 -32.34 0.96 -7.32
CA ALA A 122 -33.43 0.41 -6.54
C ALA A 122 -33.00 0.00 -5.11
N TRP A 123 -31.85 -0.64 -4.97
CA TRP A 123 -31.29 -0.99 -3.66
C TRP A 123 -30.86 0.23 -2.85
N ALA A 124 -30.38 1.28 -3.51
CA ALA A 124 -30.00 2.51 -2.84
C ALA A 124 -31.24 3.20 -2.27
N GLU A 125 -32.34 3.24 -3.03
CA GLU A 125 -33.64 3.70 -2.57
C GLU A 125 -34.16 2.86 -1.38
N GLU A 126 -34.07 1.52 -1.45
CA GLU A 126 -34.49 0.61 -0.35
C GLU A 126 -33.78 0.94 0.98
N VAL A 127 -32.51 1.33 0.93
CA VAL A 127 -31.71 1.64 2.14
C VAL A 127 -31.64 3.13 2.47
N GLY A 128 -32.38 3.98 1.75
CA GLY A 128 -32.38 5.43 1.96
C GLY A 128 -31.03 6.10 1.69
N ALA A 129 -30.31 5.65 0.67
CA ALA A 129 -28.99 6.13 0.29
C ALA A 129 -28.91 6.54 -1.18
N SER A 130 -27.87 7.27 -1.56
CA SER A 130 -27.47 7.40 -2.97
C SER A 130 -26.74 6.15 -3.45
N SER A 131 -26.75 5.90 -4.77
CA SER A 131 -25.97 4.81 -5.38
C SER A 131 -24.48 4.89 -5.02
N ALA A 132 -23.92 6.09 -4.90
CA ALA A 132 -22.52 6.28 -4.53
C ALA A 132 -22.25 5.85 -3.08
N GLU A 133 -23.14 6.17 -2.14
CA GLU A 133 -23.06 5.71 -0.75
C GLU A 133 -23.21 4.20 -0.65
N LEU A 134 -24.23 3.63 -1.31
CA LEU A 134 -24.46 2.19 -1.36
C LEU A 134 -23.21 1.45 -1.81
N LEU A 135 -22.61 1.88 -2.94
CA LEU A 135 -21.43 1.22 -3.49
C LEU A 135 -20.18 1.42 -2.63
N ALA A 136 -19.98 2.59 -2.02
CA ALA A 136 -18.85 2.82 -1.12
C ALA A 136 -18.94 1.92 0.14
N HIS A 137 -20.14 1.78 0.71
CA HIS A 137 -20.38 0.89 1.86
C HIS A 137 -20.28 -0.58 1.50
N TRP A 138 -20.79 -0.97 0.32
CA TRP A 138 -20.59 -2.32 -0.21
C TRP A 138 -19.10 -2.65 -0.31
N CYS A 139 -18.30 -1.78 -0.94
CA CYS A 139 -16.86 -1.96 -1.11
C CYS A 139 -16.16 -2.18 0.26
N ARG A 140 -16.50 -1.35 1.26
CA ARG A 140 -15.97 -1.47 2.62
C ARG A 140 -16.36 -2.79 3.29
N LEU A 141 -17.64 -3.18 3.21
CA LEU A 141 -18.17 -4.41 3.81
C LEU A 141 -17.66 -5.68 3.10
N SER A 142 -17.29 -5.57 1.82
CA SER A 142 -16.56 -6.60 1.08
C SER A 142 -15.09 -6.74 1.49
N GLY A 143 -14.63 -5.96 2.48
CA GLY A 143 -13.26 -5.98 2.95
C GLY A 143 -12.29 -5.29 2.00
N VAL A 144 -12.74 -4.26 1.29
CA VAL A 144 -11.93 -3.45 0.36
C VAL A 144 -11.95 -1.98 0.80
N CYS A 145 -10.79 -1.33 0.83
CA CYS A 145 -10.70 0.10 1.09
C CYS A 145 -11.02 0.88 -0.19
N PRO A 146 -12.16 1.61 -0.29
CA PRO A 146 -12.51 2.32 -1.50
C PRO A 146 -11.61 3.55 -1.70
N MET A 147 -10.97 3.65 -2.85
CA MET A 147 -10.26 4.85 -3.30
C MET A 147 -11.03 5.47 -4.48
N LEU A 148 -11.70 6.58 -4.20
CA LEU A 148 -12.59 7.23 -5.15
C LEU A 148 -11.87 8.34 -5.90
N ARG A 149 -11.94 8.31 -7.23
CA ARG A 149 -11.67 9.48 -8.05
C ARG A 149 -12.99 10.21 -8.24
N CYS A 150 -13.24 11.21 -7.39
CA CYS A 150 -14.57 11.81 -7.34
C CYS A 150 -14.50 13.33 -7.08
N ALA A 151 -15.53 14.04 -7.57
CA ALA A 151 -15.75 15.43 -7.23
C ALA A 151 -16.05 15.60 -5.71
N PRO A 152 -15.82 16.79 -5.13
CA PRO A 152 -15.96 17.01 -3.68
C PRO A 152 -17.30 16.57 -3.08
N HIS A 153 -18.40 16.65 -3.83
CA HIS A 153 -19.73 16.22 -3.34
C HIS A 153 -19.78 14.71 -3.03
N HIS A 154 -19.01 13.89 -3.73
CA HIS A 154 -18.91 12.46 -3.43
C HIS A 154 -18.09 12.17 -2.17
N ALA A 155 -17.34 13.11 -1.61
CA ALA A 155 -16.63 12.88 -0.35
C ALA A 155 -17.60 12.68 0.83
N ALA A 156 -18.86 13.12 0.70
CA ALA A 156 -19.90 12.90 1.68
C ALA A 156 -20.17 11.40 1.92
N VAL A 157 -19.90 10.52 0.94
CA VAL A 157 -20.13 9.07 1.09
C VAL A 157 -19.35 8.47 2.26
N PHE A 158 -18.18 9.01 2.61
CA PHE A 158 -17.37 8.54 3.73
C PHE A 158 -17.91 8.95 5.11
N ARG A 159 -18.87 9.88 5.15
CA ARG A 159 -19.60 10.29 6.36
C ARG A 159 -20.95 9.60 6.50
N SER A 160 -21.37 8.87 5.47
CA SER A 160 -22.65 8.16 5.45
C SER A 160 -22.62 6.99 6.45
N GLU A 161 -23.71 6.80 7.19
CA GLU A 161 -23.86 5.72 8.18
C GLU A 161 -24.74 4.57 7.69
N VAL A 162 -24.97 4.51 6.37
CA VAL A 162 -25.79 3.50 5.71
C VAL A 162 -25.36 2.09 6.14
N GLN A 163 -26.35 1.30 6.54
CA GLN A 163 -26.17 -0.08 6.98
C GLN A 163 -26.64 -1.03 5.88
N LEU A 164 -25.74 -1.87 5.37
CA LEU A 164 -26.09 -2.86 4.37
C LEU A 164 -26.22 -4.24 5.00
N ARG A 165 -27.34 -4.91 4.72
CA ARG A 165 -27.54 -6.30 5.12
C ARG A 165 -26.56 -7.21 4.36
N PRO A 166 -26.05 -8.29 4.97
CA PRO A 166 -25.18 -9.25 4.30
C PRO A 166 -25.73 -9.78 2.96
N ALA A 167 -27.05 -10.01 2.90
CA ALA A 167 -27.72 -10.45 1.67
C ALA A 167 -27.61 -9.42 0.53
N LEU A 168 -27.72 -8.12 0.85
CA LEU A 168 -27.59 -7.05 -0.13
C LEU A 168 -26.13 -6.91 -0.59
N VAL A 169 -25.17 -7.05 0.31
CA VAL A 169 -23.74 -7.07 -0.05
C VAL A 169 -23.45 -8.22 -1.04
N ALA A 170 -23.98 -9.41 -0.77
CA ALA A 170 -23.86 -10.56 -1.66
C ALA A 170 -24.58 -10.33 -3.00
N ALA A 171 -25.76 -9.71 -2.99
CA ALA A 171 -26.51 -9.39 -4.21
C ALA A 171 -25.73 -8.41 -5.11
N ILE A 172 -25.18 -7.32 -4.57
CA ILE A 172 -24.34 -6.40 -5.34
C ILE A 172 -23.09 -7.12 -5.87
N SER A 173 -22.43 -7.95 -5.05
CA SER A 173 -21.27 -8.73 -5.50
C SER A 173 -21.60 -9.69 -6.65
N SER A 174 -22.83 -10.19 -6.73
CA SER A 174 -23.27 -11.10 -7.79
C SER A 174 -23.36 -10.44 -9.17
N LEU A 175 -23.41 -9.10 -9.26
CA LEU A 175 -23.39 -8.37 -10.54
C LEU A 175 -22.09 -8.61 -11.33
N ALA A 176 -21.00 -9.03 -10.68
CA ALA A 176 -19.76 -9.37 -11.36
C ALA A 176 -19.87 -10.67 -12.17
N SER A 177 -20.91 -11.48 -11.95
CA SER A 177 -21.22 -12.63 -12.81
C SER A 177 -21.68 -12.21 -14.20
N LEU A 178 -22.20 -10.98 -14.37
CA LEU A 178 -22.60 -10.44 -15.67
C LEU A 178 -21.40 -10.16 -16.60
N THR A 179 -20.19 -10.12 -16.05
CA THR A 179 -18.95 -9.78 -16.75
C THR A 179 -17.88 -10.87 -16.58
N GLU A 180 -18.27 -12.06 -16.11
CA GLU A 180 -17.38 -13.20 -15.86
C GLU A 180 -16.23 -12.90 -14.88
N THR A 181 -16.39 -11.89 -14.01
CA THR A 181 -15.36 -11.45 -13.05
C THR A 181 -15.76 -11.68 -11.59
N ALA A 182 -16.74 -12.57 -11.37
CA ALA A 182 -17.36 -12.79 -10.07
C ALA A 182 -16.35 -13.23 -8.99
N PHE A 183 -16.40 -12.54 -7.85
CA PHE A 183 -15.88 -13.02 -6.58
C PHE A 183 -16.94 -12.77 -5.49
N CYS A 184 -17.03 -13.68 -4.51
CA CYS A 184 -17.86 -13.51 -3.33
C CYS A 184 -16.94 -13.45 -2.10
N PRO A 185 -16.69 -12.26 -1.51
CA PRO A 185 -15.96 -12.18 -0.26
C PRO A 185 -16.80 -12.83 0.85
N ALA A 186 -16.18 -13.73 1.61
CA ALA A 186 -16.72 -14.12 2.91
C ALA A 186 -16.80 -12.87 3.80
N LEU A 187 -17.97 -12.63 4.40
CA LEU A 187 -18.20 -11.52 5.33
C LEU A 187 -17.28 -11.64 6.57
N ARG A 188 -16.66 -10.52 6.99
CA ARG A 188 -15.81 -10.27 8.21
C ARG A 188 -14.28 -10.38 8.00
N ASP A 189 -13.37 -9.76 8.77
CA ASP A 189 -13.36 -8.84 9.93
C ASP A 189 -12.58 -7.54 9.56
N ASP A 190 -12.67 -6.49 10.38
CA ASP A 190 -12.11 -5.13 10.19
C ASP A 190 -10.81 -4.99 9.37
N LEU A 191 -10.83 -4.00 8.46
CA LEU A 191 -9.67 -3.53 7.68
C LEU A 191 -8.62 -2.85 8.58
N SER A 192 -7.82 -3.63 9.30
CA SER A 192 -6.65 -3.07 9.98
C SER A 192 -5.44 -3.08 9.05
N LEU A 193 -4.94 -1.91 8.66
CA LEU A 193 -3.57 -1.80 8.17
C LEU A 193 -2.65 -2.47 9.20
N ARG A 194 -1.71 -3.28 8.71
CA ARG A 194 -0.60 -3.74 9.57
C ARG A 194 -0.01 -2.50 10.21
N LYS A 195 -0.03 -2.42 11.54
CA LYS A 195 0.69 -1.37 12.25
C LYS A 195 2.15 -1.57 11.86
N SER A 196 2.66 -0.71 10.97
CA SER A 196 4.10 -0.55 10.80
C SER A 196 4.63 -0.37 12.21
N ARG A 197 5.54 -1.25 12.64
CA ARG A 197 6.28 -1.00 13.87
C ARG A 197 6.82 0.40 13.67
N LYS A 198 6.31 1.37 14.45
CA LYS A 198 6.94 2.67 14.53
C LYS A 198 8.37 2.36 14.95
N ARG A 199 9.31 2.29 13.99
CA ARG A 199 10.66 2.70 14.27
C ARG A 199 10.46 4.12 14.75
N THR A 200 10.55 4.31 16.05
CA THR A 200 10.93 5.60 16.60
C THR A 200 12.21 5.93 15.86
N ALA A 201 12.10 6.72 14.80
CA ALA A 201 13.23 7.11 13.99
C ALA A 201 14.19 7.79 14.97
N ARG A 202 15.27 7.09 15.29
CA ARG A 202 16.30 7.65 16.17
C ARG A 202 16.90 8.83 15.44
N ARG A 203 17.28 9.85 16.20
CA ARG A 203 17.79 11.09 15.62
C ARG A 203 19.02 10.73 14.79
N GLY A 204 18.95 10.90 13.47
CA GLY A 204 20.07 10.58 12.57
C GLY A 204 19.90 9.37 11.65
N ASP A 205 18.87 8.52 11.80
CA ASP A 205 18.69 7.31 10.96
C ASP A 205 18.78 7.56 9.43
N GLY A 206 18.37 8.74 8.94
CA GLY A 206 18.48 9.11 7.51
C GLY A 206 19.84 9.66 7.04
N LEU A 207 20.83 9.73 7.93
CA LEU A 207 22.17 10.26 7.65
C LEU A 207 23.26 9.19 7.60
N TYR A 208 22.96 7.94 7.98
CA TYR A 208 23.89 6.81 7.91
C TYR A 208 24.45 6.63 6.50
N GLY A 209 25.75 6.34 6.41
CA GLY A 209 26.46 6.13 5.15
C GLY A 209 26.77 7.40 4.36
N ARG A 210 26.27 8.57 4.77
CA ARG A 210 26.62 9.84 4.09
C ARG A 210 28.08 10.21 4.33
N LEU A 211 28.70 10.76 3.29
CA LEU A 211 30.02 11.35 3.35
C LEU A 211 29.96 12.68 4.09
N VAL A 212 30.87 12.86 5.05
CA VAL A 212 31.03 14.07 5.85
C VAL A 212 32.50 14.46 5.91
N GLU A 213 32.76 15.75 6.17
CA GLU A 213 34.08 16.30 6.44
C GLU A 213 34.12 16.84 7.87
N VAL A 214 35.19 16.55 8.59
CA VAL A 214 35.34 16.91 10.02
C VAL A 214 35.89 18.32 10.13
N HIS A 215 35.29 19.17 10.96
CA HIS A 215 35.79 20.52 11.21
C HIS A 215 35.71 20.89 12.69
N SER A 216 36.51 21.89 13.07
CA SER A 216 36.41 22.62 14.34
C SER A 216 36.65 21.80 15.62
N LEU A 217 37.32 20.65 15.53
CA LEU A 217 37.78 19.93 16.71
C LEU A 217 38.92 20.70 17.40
N GLN A 218 38.80 20.91 18.72
CA GLN A 218 39.73 21.76 19.47
C GLN A 218 40.80 20.98 20.25
N SER A 219 40.60 19.69 20.53
CA SER A 219 41.61 18.88 21.21
C SER A 219 42.83 18.67 20.30
N LYS A 220 44.03 18.54 20.88
CA LYS A 220 45.26 18.32 20.11
C LYS A 220 45.17 17.12 19.15
N GLU A 221 44.55 16.04 19.60
CA GLU A 221 44.31 14.84 18.78
C GLU A 221 43.20 15.05 17.74
N GLY A 222 42.13 15.78 18.10
CA GLY A 222 41.02 16.06 17.19
C GLY A 222 41.39 17.04 16.07
N GLN A 223 42.29 17.99 16.32
CA GLN A 223 42.79 18.91 15.31
C GLN A 223 43.42 18.18 14.12
N LEU A 224 44.03 17.01 14.33
CA LEU A 224 44.60 16.15 13.28
C LEU A 224 43.54 15.53 12.36
N LEU A 225 42.29 15.49 12.81
CA LEU A 225 41.16 14.93 12.05
C LEU A 225 40.41 15.99 11.24
N ASN A 226 40.61 17.28 11.52
CA ASN A 226 39.94 18.34 10.78
C ASN A 226 40.38 18.34 9.31
N GLY A 227 39.43 18.44 8.38
CA GLY A 227 39.63 18.34 6.93
C GLY A 227 39.61 16.90 6.40
N LEU A 228 39.59 15.88 7.27
CA LEU A 228 39.42 14.50 6.84
C LEU A 228 37.95 14.21 6.53
N ARG A 229 37.74 13.36 5.51
CA ARG A 229 36.42 12.90 5.09
C ARG A 229 36.17 11.46 5.55
N GLY A 230 34.92 11.15 5.83
CA GLY A 230 34.51 9.81 6.23
C GLY A 230 33.02 9.57 6.09
N LYS A 231 32.57 8.39 6.50
CA LYS A 231 31.17 7.99 6.46
C LYS A 231 30.56 7.95 7.85
N LEU A 232 29.32 8.44 7.99
CA LEU A 232 28.56 8.32 9.22
C LEU A 232 28.16 6.85 9.48
N VAL A 233 28.62 6.27 10.57
CA VAL A 233 28.41 4.84 10.89
C VAL A 233 27.37 4.64 11.98
N SER A 234 27.35 5.49 13.01
CA SER A 234 26.37 5.42 14.09
C SER A 234 26.19 6.76 14.79
N PHE A 235 25.01 7.00 15.37
CA PHE A 235 24.75 8.16 16.23
C PHE A 235 24.56 7.69 17.66
N ASP A 236 25.32 8.28 18.58
CA ASP A 236 25.18 8.05 20.01
C ASP A 236 24.22 9.10 20.58
N GLU A 237 23.01 8.66 20.95
CA GLU A 237 21.97 9.53 21.50
C GLU A 237 22.32 10.09 22.89
N GLU A 238 23.16 9.39 23.66
CA GLU A 238 23.54 9.82 25.00
C GLU A 238 24.49 11.02 24.95
N SER A 239 25.48 10.97 24.06
CA SER A 239 26.42 12.09 23.87
C SER A 239 25.98 13.10 22.81
N GLY A 240 25.00 12.75 21.98
CA GLY A 240 24.59 13.56 20.83
C GLY A 240 25.64 13.64 19.71
N ARG A 241 26.55 12.67 19.63
CA ARG A 241 27.72 12.66 18.74
C ARG A 241 27.67 11.56 17.69
N TRP A 242 28.37 11.77 16.58
CA TRP A 242 28.43 10.82 15.48
C TRP A 242 29.69 9.96 15.57
N GLN A 243 29.60 8.69 15.20
CA GLN A 243 30.76 7.90 14.82
C GLN A 243 30.97 8.00 13.33
N VAL A 244 32.19 8.37 12.95
CA VAL A 244 32.62 8.55 11.57
C VAL A 244 33.73 7.54 11.30
N GLU A 245 33.56 6.75 10.24
CA GLU A 245 34.63 5.92 9.68
C GLU A 245 35.45 6.80 8.73
N LEU A 246 36.64 7.18 9.19
CA LEU A 246 37.64 7.88 8.40
C LEU A 246 38.58 6.84 7.77
N GLU A 247 39.37 7.23 6.76
CA GLU A 247 40.37 6.33 6.15
C GLU A 247 41.41 5.82 7.16
N VAL A 248 41.64 6.58 8.24
CA VAL A 248 42.53 6.24 9.35
C VAL A 248 41.86 5.39 10.44
N GLY A 249 40.61 4.96 10.23
CA GLY A 249 39.82 4.10 11.12
C GLY A 249 38.57 4.77 11.72
N LEU A 250 37.84 4.01 12.53
CA LEU A 250 36.61 4.48 13.19
C LEU A 250 36.91 5.46 14.33
N ARG A 251 36.30 6.65 14.30
CA ARG A 251 36.42 7.67 15.34
C ARG A 251 35.06 8.22 15.75
N LYS A 252 34.91 8.50 17.04
CA LYS A 252 33.74 9.20 17.58
C LYS A 252 34.04 10.69 17.58
N ILE A 253 33.19 11.48 16.94
CA ILE A 253 33.39 12.91 16.65
C ILE A 253 32.23 13.70 17.24
#